data_AF-A0A3S1QMW4-F1
#
_entry.id   AF-A0A3S1QMW4-F1
#
_cell.length_a   1.000
_cell.length_b   1.000
_cell.length_c   1.000
_cell.angle_alpha   90.00
_cell.angle_beta   90.00
_cell.angle_gamma   90.00
#
_symmetry.space_group_name_H-M   'P 1'
#
loop_
_entity.id
_entity.type
_entity.pdbx_description
1 polymer ?
#
loop_
_entity_poly.entity_id
_entity_poly.type
_entity_poly.pdbx_seq_one_letter_code
_entity_poly.pdbx_strand_id
1 'polypeptide(L)'
;MALDYDKARHLDAENLAEQGMATTYQEVLPELRQYVKNPTAIEESVDTHTTRYAVRAAGQEYVLYAPDVPESEGRSWGTATYVFFKIINDQLAGSDVRFYALNGGNDLFGIFLTPQQAEDAKRSLPTRTDWPYLPDAEWPWYGQYH
;
A
#
# COMPACT_ATOMS: atom_id res chain seq x y z
N MET A 1 -10.05 -16.67 12.52
CA MET A 1 -8.94 -17.54 12.08
C MET A 1 -7.69 -16.68 12.11
N ALA A 2 -6.56 -17.17 12.61
CA ALA A 2 -5.34 -16.38 12.67
C ALA A 2 -4.82 -16.05 11.25
N LEU A 3 -4.14 -14.90 11.11
CA LEU A 3 -3.47 -14.53 9.86
C LEU A 3 -2.35 -15.51 9.54
N ASP A 4 -2.24 -15.85 8.26
CA ASP A 4 -1.13 -16.64 7.72
C ASP A 4 0.00 -15.70 7.31
N TYR A 5 0.89 -15.40 8.27
CA TYR A 5 1.97 -14.42 8.07
C TYR A 5 3.01 -14.86 7.03
N ASP A 6 3.08 -16.15 6.69
CA ASP A 6 3.93 -16.64 5.58
C ASP A 6 3.45 -16.13 4.21
N LYS A 7 2.20 -15.64 4.13
CA LYS A 7 1.63 -14.97 2.95
C LYS A 7 1.70 -13.45 3.03
N ALA A 8 2.18 -12.88 4.13
CA ALA A 8 2.38 -11.45 4.24
C ALA A 8 3.70 -11.06 3.55
N ARG A 9 3.64 -10.03 2.70
CA ARG A 9 4.80 -9.45 2.03
C ARG A 9 5.29 -8.26 2.85
N HIS A 10 6.57 -8.24 3.22
CA HIS A 10 7.19 -7.04 3.78
C HIS A 10 7.34 -5.99 2.68
N LEU A 11 6.89 -4.77 2.95
CA LEU A 11 6.83 -3.69 1.96
C LEU A 11 7.72 -2.50 2.32
N ASP A 12 7.85 -2.21 3.62
CA ASP A 12 8.56 -1.06 4.18
C ASP A 12 8.06 0.30 3.63
N ALA A 13 7.38 1.10 4.46
CA ALA A 13 6.83 2.38 4.03
C ALA A 13 7.92 3.42 3.65
N GLU A 14 9.11 3.34 4.23
CA GLU A 14 10.26 4.17 3.86
C GLU A 14 10.68 3.85 2.44
N ASN A 15 10.90 2.57 2.16
CA ASN A 15 11.27 2.11 0.83
C ASN A 15 10.22 2.49 -0.23
N LEU A 16 8.92 2.38 0.07
CA LEU A 16 7.86 2.85 -0.83
C LEU A 16 7.94 4.35 -1.11
N ALA A 17 8.28 5.16 -0.10
CA ALA A 17 8.40 6.61 -0.21
C ALA A 17 9.73 7.07 -0.83
N GLU A 18 10.77 6.24 -0.80
CA GLU A 18 12.11 6.55 -1.29
C GLU A 18 12.45 5.83 -2.59
N GLN A 19 11.52 5.84 -3.55
CA GLN A 19 11.73 5.34 -4.92
C GLN A 19 11.85 3.81 -5.02
N GLY A 20 11.25 3.06 -4.09
CA GLY A 20 11.17 1.60 -4.12
C GLY A 20 9.83 1.05 -4.61
N MET A 21 8.85 1.90 -4.97
CA MET A 21 7.49 1.47 -5.25
C MET A 21 7.39 0.57 -6.49
N ALA A 22 8.09 0.90 -7.57
CA ALA A 22 8.06 0.06 -8.77
C ALA A 22 8.68 -1.31 -8.52
N THR A 23 9.80 -1.36 -7.78
CA THR A 23 10.48 -2.60 -7.39
C THR A 23 9.56 -3.45 -6.51
N THR A 24 9.01 -2.89 -5.43
CA THR A 24 8.07 -3.59 -4.55
C THR A 24 6.82 -4.07 -5.31
N TYR A 25 6.33 -3.30 -6.28
CA TYR A 25 5.22 -3.73 -7.12
C TYR A 25 5.54 -4.97 -7.95
N GLN A 26 6.76 -5.09 -8.50
CA GLN A 26 7.18 -6.28 -9.23
C GLN A 26 7.19 -7.54 -8.34
N GLU A 27 7.45 -7.40 -7.04
CA GLU A 27 7.44 -8.50 -6.08
C GLU A 27 6.02 -8.95 -5.70
N VAL A 28 5.06 -8.04 -5.72
CA VAL A 28 3.63 -8.31 -5.49
C VAL A 28 2.95 -8.85 -6.75
N LEU A 29 3.46 -8.50 -7.93
CA LEU A 29 2.88 -8.82 -9.23
C LEU A 29 2.55 -10.31 -9.47
N PRO A 30 3.38 -11.29 -9.07
CA PRO A 30 3.07 -12.71 -9.26
C PRO A 30 1.78 -13.15 -8.55
N GLU A 31 1.50 -12.61 -7.37
CA GLU A 31 0.29 -12.91 -6.61
C GLU A 31 -0.91 -12.12 -7.13
N LEU A 32 -0.72 -10.84 -7.46
CA LEU A 32 -1.76 -10.00 -8.09
C LEU A 32 -2.29 -10.63 -9.39
N ARG A 33 -1.42 -11.26 -10.19
CA ARG A 33 -1.79 -11.95 -11.45
C ARG A 33 -2.72 -13.15 -11.27
N GLN A 34 -2.85 -13.68 -10.05
CA GLN A 34 -3.84 -14.73 -9.75
C GLN A 34 -5.27 -14.17 -9.78
N TYR A 35 -5.43 -12.87 -9.54
CA TYR A 35 -6.73 -12.19 -9.48
C TYR A 35 -6.97 -11.26 -10.67
N VAL A 36 -5.89 -10.72 -11.28
CA VAL A 36 -5.96 -9.73 -12.35
C VAL A 36 -5.18 -10.22 -13.57
N LYS A 37 -5.89 -10.47 -14.68
CA LYS A 37 -5.28 -11.04 -15.90
C LYS A 37 -4.19 -10.15 -16.51
N ASN A 38 -4.43 -8.84 -16.55
CA ASN A 38 -3.53 -7.85 -17.12
C ASN A 38 -3.32 -6.71 -16.11
N PRO A 39 -2.44 -6.88 -15.11
CA PRO A 39 -2.17 -5.81 -14.15
C PRO A 39 -1.59 -4.58 -14.84
N THR A 40 -2.00 -3.42 -14.35
CA THR A 40 -1.51 -2.11 -14.77
C THR A 40 -0.03 -1.96 -14.43
N ALA A 41 0.73 -1.35 -15.33
CA ALA A 41 2.13 -0.98 -15.06
C ALA A 41 2.20 0.23 -14.11
N ILE A 42 3.26 0.27 -13.31
CA ILE A 42 3.59 1.42 -12.47
C ILE A 42 4.90 2.01 -12.97
N GLU A 43 4.95 3.35 -13.05
CA GLU A 43 6.14 4.11 -13.41
C GLU A 43 6.45 5.14 -12.32
N GLU A 44 7.71 5.24 -11.94
CA GLU A 44 8.19 6.24 -10.98
C GLU A 44 8.74 7.47 -11.72
N SER A 45 8.44 8.65 -11.20
CA SER A 45 8.91 9.93 -11.70
C SER A 45 9.60 10.68 -10.57
N VAL A 46 10.92 10.74 -10.65
CA VAL A 46 11.78 11.39 -9.65
C VAL A 46 12.41 12.62 -10.28
N ASP A 47 12.28 13.77 -9.63
CA ASP A 47 13.05 14.98 -9.95
C ASP A 47 13.93 15.34 -8.76
N THR A 48 15.23 15.10 -8.93
CA THR A 48 16.25 15.36 -7.91
C THR A 48 16.60 16.83 -7.76
N HIS A 49 16.25 17.69 -8.71
CA HIS A 49 16.51 19.12 -8.62
C HIS A 49 15.45 19.82 -7.77
N THR A 50 14.21 19.34 -7.88
CA THR A 50 13.07 19.88 -7.15
C THR A 50 12.66 19.02 -5.96
N THR A 51 13.38 17.94 -5.62
CA THR A 51 13.01 17.02 -4.51
C THR A 51 11.54 16.59 -4.64
N ARG A 52 11.18 16.07 -5.82
CA ARG A 52 9.84 15.60 -6.12
C ARG A 52 9.84 14.13 -6.43
N TYR A 53 8.89 13.41 -5.86
CA TYR A 53 8.63 12.02 -6.18
C TYR A 53 7.14 11.79 -6.44
N ALA A 54 6.85 11.18 -7.59
CA ALA A 54 5.52 10.82 -8.00
C ALA A 54 5.51 9.44 -8.66
N VAL A 55 4.35 8.81 -8.65
CA VAL A 55 4.10 7.50 -9.25
C VAL A 55 2.96 7.62 -10.24
N ARG A 56 3.07 6.96 -11.39
CA ARG A 56 2.01 6.89 -12.40
C ARG A 56 1.51 5.46 -12.55
N ALA A 57 0.19 5.30 -12.55
CA ALA A 57 -0.48 4.04 -12.81
C ALA A 57 -1.84 4.31 -13.45
N ALA A 58 -2.27 3.49 -14.41
CA ALA A 58 -3.57 3.60 -15.09
C ALA A 58 -3.84 4.99 -15.71
N GLY A 59 -2.78 5.70 -16.13
CA GLY A 59 -2.89 7.07 -16.66
C GLY A 59 -3.12 8.14 -15.59
N GLN A 60 -3.14 7.79 -14.31
CA GLN A 60 -3.20 8.71 -13.17
C GLN A 60 -1.81 8.94 -12.59
N GLU A 61 -1.50 10.19 -12.25
CA GLU A 61 -0.32 10.55 -11.48
C GLU A 61 -0.68 10.75 -10.00
N TYR A 62 0.17 10.23 -9.11
CA TYR A 62 0.09 10.34 -7.67
C TYR A 62 1.38 10.98 -7.17
N VAL A 63 1.28 12.20 -6.63
CA VAL A 63 2.42 12.91 -6.04
C VAL A 63 2.59 12.45 -4.59
N LEU A 64 3.75 11.89 -4.26
CA LEU A 64 4.04 11.40 -2.91
C LEU A 64 4.60 12.55 -2.06
N TYR A 65 5.56 13.28 -2.61
CA TYR A 65 6.02 14.55 -2.07
C TYR A 65 6.56 15.47 -3.16
N ALA A 66 6.44 16.78 -2.89
CA ALA A 66 7.00 17.84 -3.70
C ALA A 66 7.09 19.13 -2.87
N PRO A 67 8.01 20.07 -3.15
CA PRO A 67 8.18 21.29 -2.36
C PRO A 67 6.98 22.22 -2.37
N ASP A 68 6.17 22.17 -3.43
CA ASP A 68 4.95 22.96 -3.60
C ASP A 68 3.73 22.32 -2.92
N VAL A 69 3.88 21.12 -2.34
CA VAL A 69 2.85 20.44 -1.56
C VAL A 69 3.18 20.53 -0.06
N PRO A 70 2.44 21.35 0.72
CA PRO A 70 2.72 21.55 2.13
C PRO A 70 2.76 20.25 2.93
N GLU A 71 3.77 20.13 3.81
CA GLU A 71 3.99 18.98 4.70
C GLU A 71 4.13 17.62 4.00
N SER A 72 4.28 17.59 2.67
CA SER A 72 4.28 16.34 1.92
C SER A 72 5.47 15.44 2.24
N GLU A 73 6.65 16.01 2.51
CA GLU A 73 7.82 15.23 2.93
C GLU A 73 7.56 14.47 4.25
N GLY A 74 7.04 15.15 5.28
CA GLY A 74 6.72 14.53 6.57
C GLY A 74 5.54 13.54 6.52
N ARG A 75 4.75 13.59 5.44
CA ARG A 75 3.61 12.70 5.18
C ARG A 75 3.92 11.61 4.16
N SER A 76 5.13 11.61 3.59
CA SER A 76 5.50 10.83 2.42
C SER A 76 5.29 9.33 2.60
N TRP A 77 5.66 8.77 3.76
CA TRP A 77 5.51 7.34 4.06
C TRP A 77 4.03 6.91 4.10
N GLY A 78 3.18 7.69 4.76
CA GLY A 78 1.74 7.44 4.80
C GLY A 78 1.09 7.58 3.42
N THR A 79 1.46 8.64 2.68
CA THR A 79 1.00 8.85 1.30
C THR A 79 1.44 7.73 0.37
N ALA A 80 2.71 7.29 0.44
CA ALA A 80 3.25 6.20 -0.36
C ALA A 80 2.55 4.88 -0.05
N THR A 81 2.30 4.60 1.23
CA THR A 81 1.50 3.45 1.68
C THR A 81 0.11 3.51 1.04
N TYR A 82 -0.63 4.60 1.22
CA TYR A 82 -1.95 4.76 0.62
C TYR A 82 -1.94 4.56 -0.89
N VAL A 83 -1.03 5.24 -1.61
CA VAL A 83 -0.93 5.18 -3.07
C VAL A 83 -0.65 3.76 -3.55
N PHE A 84 0.29 3.05 -2.92
CA PHE A 84 0.65 1.69 -3.30
C PHE A 84 -0.55 0.73 -3.15
N PHE A 85 -1.19 0.75 -1.99
CA PHE A 85 -2.37 -0.09 -1.72
C PHE A 85 -3.57 0.30 -2.58
N LYS A 86 -3.76 1.59 -2.87
CA LYS A 86 -4.80 2.06 -3.79
C LYS A 86 -4.59 1.53 -5.20
N ILE A 87 -3.39 1.64 -5.77
CA ILE A 87 -3.11 1.18 -7.13
C ILE A 87 -3.38 -0.32 -7.26
N ILE A 88 -3.04 -1.13 -6.25
CA ILE A 88 -3.32 -2.55 -6.24
C ILE A 88 -4.83 -2.82 -6.09
N ASN A 89 -5.49 -2.18 -5.13
CA ASN A 89 -6.90 -2.45 -4.84
C ASN A 89 -7.86 -1.93 -5.91
N ASP A 90 -7.53 -0.84 -6.62
CA ASP A 90 -8.30 -0.36 -7.76
C ASP A 90 -8.36 -1.43 -8.87
N GLN A 91 -7.28 -2.20 -9.07
CA GLN A 91 -7.24 -3.31 -10.02
C GLN A 91 -8.01 -4.56 -9.53
N LEU A 92 -8.18 -4.69 -8.22
CA LEU A 92 -8.93 -5.78 -7.57
C LEU A 92 -10.42 -5.47 -7.44
N ALA A 93 -10.93 -4.36 -7.97
CA ALA A 93 -12.34 -3.96 -7.81
C ALA A 93 -13.36 -5.04 -8.21
N GLY A 94 -13.03 -5.87 -9.20
CA GLY A 94 -13.86 -7.00 -9.65
C GLY A 94 -13.55 -8.35 -8.99
N SER A 95 -12.64 -8.40 -8.02
CA SER A 95 -12.27 -9.59 -7.25
C SER A 95 -12.96 -9.61 -5.87
N ASP A 96 -13.11 -10.78 -5.28
CA ASP A 96 -13.53 -10.97 -3.88
C ASP A 96 -12.37 -10.81 -2.87
N VAL A 97 -11.18 -10.49 -3.36
CA VAL A 97 -9.96 -10.29 -2.58
C VAL A 97 -9.55 -8.82 -2.61
N ARG A 98 -8.98 -8.33 -1.50
CA ARG A 98 -8.31 -7.04 -1.38
C ARG A 98 -6.91 -7.23 -0.82
N PHE A 99 -6.03 -6.28 -1.11
CA PHE A 99 -4.70 -6.21 -0.53
C PHE A 99 -4.80 -5.33 0.72
N TYR A 100 -4.67 -5.95 1.90
CA TYR A 100 -4.77 -5.30 3.20
C TYR A 100 -3.38 -4.99 3.74
N ALA A 101 -3.24 -3.85 4.39
CA ALA A 101 -2.04 -3.49 5.13
C ALA A 101 -2.07 -4.11 6.54
N LEU A 102 -0.89 -4.48 7.04
CA LEU A 102 -0.64 -4.85 8.42
C LEU A 102 0.50 -3.94 8.94
N ASN A 103 0.40 -3.51 10.20
CA ASN A 103 1.36 -2.58 10.82
C ASN A 103 1.55 -1.28 10.00
N GLY A 104 2.70 -0.61 10.12
CA GLY A 104 3.02 0.61 9.39
C GLY A 104 4.50 0.97 9.51
N GLY A 105 4.93 2.03 8.85
CA GLY A 105 6.34 2.44 8.84
C GLY A 105 7.24 1.34 8.25
N ASN A 106 8.41 1.13 8.85
CA ASN A 106 9.39 0.15 8.38
C ASN A 106 8.88 -1.29 8.51
N ASP A 107 7.91 -1.54 9.39
CA ASP A 107 7.31 -2.85 9.61
C ASP A 107 6.02 -3.04 8.79
N LEU A 108 5.78 -2.23 7.75
CA LEU A 108 4.62 -2.36 6.88
C LEU A 108 4.64 -3.70 6.12
N PHE A 109 3.54 -4.43 6.20
CA PHE A 109 3.28 -5.60 5.36
C PHE A 109 2.01 -5.43 4.54
N GLY A 110 1.92 -6.16 3.43
CA GLY A 110 0.69 -6.32 2.67
C GLY A 110 0.31 -7.79 2.51
N ILE A 111 -0.99 -8.09 2.55
CA ILE A 111 -1.52 -9.44 2.43
C ILE A 111 -2.83 -9.45 1.64
N PHE A 112 -2.99 -10.42 0.74
CA PHE A 112 -4.24 -10.63 0.00
C PHE A 112 -5.24 -11.41 0.85
N LEU A 113 -6.39 -10.81 1.14
CA LEU A 113 -7.46 -11.43 1.94
C LEU A 113 -8.82 -11.15 1.30
N THR A 114 -9.76 -12.07 1.51
CA THR A 114 -11.18 -11.74 1.36
C THR A 114 -11.65 -10.85 2.52
N PRO A 115 -12.72 -10.06 2.36
CA PRO A 115 -13.30 -9.30 3.47
C PRO A 115 -13.63 -10.17 4.68
N GLN A 116 -14.11 -11.40 4.48
CA GLN A 116 -14.40 -12.33 5.56
C GLN A 116 -13.13 -12.76 6.31
N GLN A 117 -12.03 -13.04 5.59
CA GLN A 117 -10.74 -13.38 6.21
C GLN A 117 -10.19 -12.22 7.04
N ALA A 118 -10.31 -10.97 6.55
CA ALA A 118 -9.89 -9.79 7.29
C ALA A 118 -10.71 -9.63 8.59
N GLU A 119 -12.02 -9.81 8.55
CA GLU A 119 -12.87 -9.74 9.74
C GLU A 119 -12.60 -10.89 10.73
N ASP A 120 -12.35 -12.10 10.23
CA ASP A 120 -11.99 -13.24 11.06
C ASP A 120 -10.62 -13.08 11.72
N ALA A 121 -9.69 -12.38 11.07
CA ALA A 121 -8.40 -11.99 11.64
C ALA A 121 -8.58 -10.98 12.78
N LYS A 122 -9.34 -9.90 12.56
CA LYS A 122 -9.66 -8.88 13.59
C LYS A 122 -10.27 -9.49 14.84
N ARG A 123 -11.17 -10.47 14.69
CA ARG A 123 -11.79 -11.19 15.81
C ARG A 123 -10.82 -12.06 16.60
N SER A 124 -9.72 -12.49 15.97
CA SER A 124 -8.72 -13.36 16.59
C SER A 124 -7.53 -12.61 17.20
N LEU A 125 -7.24 -11.40 16.71
CA LEU A 125 -6.13 -10.57 17.16
C LEU A 125 -6.56 -9.68 18.34
N PRO A 126 -5.86 -9.75 19.48
CA PRO A 126 -6.25 -9.02 20.68
C PRO A 126 -5.98 -7.51 20.58
N THR A 127 -5.01 -7.12 19.76
CA THR A 127 -4.56 -5.73 19.60
C THR A 127 -5.11 -5.14 18.30
N ARG A 128 -5.73 -3.96 18.39
CA ARG A 128 -6.30 -3.30 17.21
C ARG A 128 -5.24 -2.82 16.21
N THR A 129 -4.05 -2.46 16.68
CA THR A 129 -2.94 -2.02 15.81
C THR A 129 -2.46 -3.12 14.87
N ASP A 130 -2.68 -4.38 15.22
CA ASP A 130 -2.29 -5.55 14.44
C ASP A 130 -3.38 -5.94 13.42
N TRP A 131 -4.53 -5.26 13.46
CA TRP A 131 -5.65 -5.58 12.59
C TRP A 131 -5.36 -5.22 11.14
N PRO A 132 -5.73 -6.09 10.18
CA PRO A 132 -5.69 -5.73 8.77
C PRO A 132 -6.59 -4.54 8.49
N TYR A 133 -6.05 -3.56 7.77
CA TYR A 133 -6.76 -2.36 7.36
C TYR A 133 -6.56 -2.07 5.88
N LEU A 134 -7.45 -1.27 5.31
CA LEU A 134 -7.29 -0.75 3.95
C LEU A 134 -6.79 0.68 4.11
N PRO A 135 -5.57 1.01 3.63
CA PRO A 135 -5.08 2.37 3.71
C PRO A 135 -6.00 3.36 3.00
N ASP A 136 -6.21 4.52 3.63
CA ASP A 136 -6.93 5.67 3.06
C ASP A 136 -6.01 6.90 3.00
N ALA A 137 -6.51 8.00 2.42
CA ALA A 137 -5.73 9.22 2.27
C ALA A 137 -5.76 10.13 3.51
N GLU A 138 -6.42 9.72 4.61
CA GLU A 138 -6.69 10.57 5.76
C GLU A 138 -5.53 10.53 6.77
N TRP A 139 -4.81 11.65 6.87
CA TRP A 139 -3.80 11.87 7.90
C TRP A 139 -4.44 11.97 9.30
N PRO A 140 -3.80 11.49 10.39
CA PRO A 140 -2.44 10.94 10.46
C PRO A 140 -2.33 9.43 10.28
N TRP A 141 -3.44 8.70 10.30
CA TRP A 141 -3.42 7.25 10.48
C TRP A 141 -3.56 6.47 9.17
N TYR A 142 -4.03 7.10 8.09
CA TYR A 142 -4.15 6.48 6.77
C TYR A 142 -4.90 5.14 6.85
N GLY A 143 -6.03 5.13 7.56
CA GLY A 143 -6.85 3.93 7.81
C GLY A 143 -6.35 2.99 8.92
N GLN A 144 -5.16 3.19 9.48
CA GLN A 144 -4.64 2.34 10.56
C GLN A 144 -5.43 2.50 11.85
N TYR A 145 -5.70 1.38 12.52
CA TYR A 145 -6.32 1.37 13.84
C TYR A 145 -5.31 1.75 14.93
N HIS A 146 -5.77 2.53 15.90
CA HIS A 146 -5.03 3.08 17.03
C HIS A 146 -5.86 2.97 18.32
#